data_AF-A0A8J6YTX0-F1
#
_entry.id   AF-A0A8J6YTX0-F1
#
_cell.length_a   1.000
_cell.length_b   1.000
_cell.length_c   1.000
_cell.angle_alpha   90.00
_cell.angle_beta   90.00
_cell.angle_gamma   90.00
#
_symmetry.space_group_name_H-M   'P 1'
#
loop_
_entity.id
_entity.type
_entity.pdbx_description
1 polymer ?
#
loop_
_entity_poly.entity_id
_entity_poly.type
_entity_poly.pdbx_seq_one_letter_code
_entity_poly.pdbx_strand_id
1 'polypeptide(L)'
;ASNDFATYDESLFKKGIDDIKRAVTLADRFGVKVVRIFAGDVKSGINYEQAKKRIVEGLKTVAEEAEKKKIFLGIENHGRLAGKSSQVKELIDTVGSDYIGSTFDMGNFILVGEDPIDAYKTLAKHVVHIHAKDFMKAPDNFEG
;
A
#
# COMPACT_ATOMS: atom_id res chain seq x y z
N ALA A 1 8.34 -1.64 4.35
CA ALA A 1 7.93 -2.58 5.41
C ALA A 1 7.08 -3.69 4.79
N SER A 2 7.09 -4.89 5.36
CA SER A 2 6.25 -6.02 4.91
C SER A 2 5.09 -6.25 5.89
N ASN A 3 4.30 -5.20 6.11
CA ASN A 3 3.17 -5.23 7.04
C ASN A 3 1.92 -5.84 6.38
N ASP A 4 0.95 -6.23 7.19
CA ASP A 4 -0.38 -6.68 6.76
C ASP A 4 -1.41 -6.21 7.79
N PHE A 5 -2.26 -5.24 7.41
CA PHE A 5 -3.34 -4.74 8.26
C PHE A 5 -4.68 -5.43 7.99
N ALA A 6 -4.76 -6.33 7.02
CA ALA A 6 -5.95 -7.13 6.74
C ALA A 6 -6.01 -8.34 7.69
N THR A 7 -5.88 -8.10 8.99
CA THR A 7 -5.84 -9.14 10.02
C THR A 7 -6.66 -8.75 11.24
N TYR A 8 -7.39 -9.72 11.79
CA TYR A 8 -8.08 -9.60 13.09
C TYR A 8 -7.24 -10.18 14.25
N ASP A 9 -6.06 -10.73 13.96
CA ASP A 9 -5.10 -11.07 14.99
C ASP A 9 -4.42 -9.79 15.48
N GLU A 10 -4.74 -9.39 16.71
CA GLU A 10 -4.22 -8.19 17.36
C GLU A 10 -2.70 -8.19 17.48
N SER A 11 -2.07 -9.36 17.66
CA SER A 11 -0.61 -9.45 17.77
C SER A 11 0.07 -9.14 16.44
N LEU A 12 -0.47 -9.67 15.33
CA LEU A 12 0.03 -9.42 13.98
C LEU A 12 -0.23 -7.96 13.57
N PHE A 13 -1.41 -7.42 13.91
CA PHE A 13 -1.74 -6.03 13.64
C PHE A 13 -0.78 -5.07 14.34
N LYS A 14 -0.57 -5.26 15.64
CA LYS A 14 0.37 -4.46 16.43
C LYS A 14 1.79 -4.59 15.89
N LYS A 15 2.23 -5.79 15.55
CA LYS A 15 3.54 -6.01 14.92
C LYS A 15 3.69 -5.22 13.62
N GLY A 16 2.65 -5.18 12.78
CA GLY A 16 2.65 -4.38 11.54
C GLY A 16 2.84 -2.88 11.80
N ILE A 17 2.18 -2.35 12.83
CA ILE A 17 2.37 -0.96 13.27
C ILE A 17 3.81 -0.74 13.72
N ASP A 18 4.33 -1.59 14.61
CA ASP A 18 5.67 -1.46 15.18
C ASP A 18 6.76 -1.55 14.10
N ASP A 19 6.60 -2.44 13.12
CA ASP A 19 7.52 -2.59 11.99
C ASP A 19 7.56 -1.33 11.11
N ILE A 20 6.41 -0.70 10.86
CA ILE A 20 6.36 0.56 10.10
C ILE A 20 6.99 1.69 10.92
N LYS A 21 6.65 1.84 12.20
CA LYS A 21 7.23 2.89 13.07
C LYS A 21 8.75 2.78 13.15
N ARG A 22 9.27 1.55 13.25
CA ARG A 22 10.71 1.27 13.17
C ARG A 22 11.27 1.69 11.81
N ALA A 23 10.61 1.34 10.70
CA ALA A 23 11.05 1.71 9.36
C ALA A 23 11.09 3.24 9.16
N VAL A 24 10.08 3.97 9.63
CA VAL A 24 10.06 5.45 9.62
C VAL A 24 11.22 6.02 10.44
N THR A 25 11.48 5.46 11.63
CA THR A 25 12.61 5.89 12.47
C THR A 25 13.96 5.67 11.78
N LEU A 26 14.13 4.54 11.09
CA LEU A 26 15.35 4.27 10.33
C LEU A 26 15.46 5.19 9.11
N ALA A 27 14.37 5.41 8.39
CA ALA A 27 14.35 6.31 7.23
C ALA A 27 14.78 7.73 7.62
N ASP A 28 14.26 8.25 8.73
CA ASP A 28 14.67 9.55 9.30
C ASP A 28 16.18 9.61 9.57
N ARG A 29 16.73 8.58 10.23
CA ARG A 29 18.16 8.47 10.53
C ARG A 29 19.04 8.41 9.28
N PHE A 30 18.55 7.81 8.19
CA PHE A 30 19.30 7.67 6.93
C PHE A 30 18.95 8.75 5.89
N GLY A 31 18.12 9.74 6.24
CA GLY A 31 17.71 10.80 5.32
C GLY A 31 16.76 10.35 4.19
N VAL A 32 16.18 9.16 4.30
CA VAL A 32 15.19 8.62 3.34
C VAL A 32 13.85 9.31 3.53
N LYS A 33 13.17 9.65 2.43
CA LYS A 33 11.92 10.43 2.45
C LYS A 33 10.64 9.62 2.23
N VAL A 34 10.76 8.38 1.77
CA VAL A 34 9.60 7.52 1.50
C VAL A 34 9.83 6.13 2.07
N VAL A 35 8.85 5.61 2.80
CA VAL A 35 8.79 4.22 3.24
C VAL A 35 7.60 3.55 2.55
N ARG A 36 7.92 2.52 1.77
CA ARG A 36 6.92 1.67 1.13
C ARG A 36 6.19 0.80 2.16
N ILE A 37 4.87 0.74 2.10
CA ILE A 37 4.01 -0.07 2.98
C ILE A 37 2.95 -0.82 2.15
N PHE A 38 2.28 -1.78 2.77
CA PHE A 38 1.17 -2.52 2.18
C PHE A 38 -0.14 -2.29 2.96
N ALA A 39 -1.28 -2.55 2.32
CA ALA A 39 -2.55 -2.66 3.02
C ALA A 39 -2.69 -4.03 3.74
N GLY A 40 -2.15 -5.08 3.12
CA GLY A 40 -2.37 -6.48 3.46
C GLY A 40 -2.71 -7.26 2.20
N ASP A 41 -3.07 -8.53 2.33
CA ASP A 41 -3.50 -9.35 1.19
C ASP A 41 -4.77 -10.14 1.51
N VAL A 42 -5.39 -10.69 0.47
CA VAL A 42 -6.63 -11.46 0.56
C VAL A 42 -6.41 -12.70 1.42
N LYS A 43 -7.32 -12.92 2.37
CA LYS A 43 -7.39 -14.12 3.20
C LYS A 43 -8.74 -14.81 2.99
N SER A 44 -8.80 -16.10 3.28
CA SER A 44 -10.05 -16.86 3.18
C SER A 44 -11.15 -16.15 4.01
N GLY A 45 -12.25 -15.77 3.34
CA GLY A 45 -13.38 -15.10 3.97
C GLY A 45 -13.22 -13.61 4.28
N ILE A 46 -12.12 -12.97 3.87
CA ILE A 46 -11.89 -11.52 4.07
C ILE A 46 -11.70 -10.83 2.71
N ASN A 47 -12.69 -10.04 2.32
CA ASN A 47 -12.62 -9.15 1.16
C ASN A 47 -12.20 -7.72 1.56
N TYR A 48 -12.03 -6.86 0.56
CA TYR A 48 -11.61 -5.46 0.76
C TYR A 48 -12.55 -4.70 1.69
N GLU A 49 -13.87 -4.77 1.50
CA GLU A 49 -14.83 -4.05 2.35
C GLU A 49 -14.76 -4.47 3.82
N GLN A 50 -14.56 -5.77 4.09
CA GLN A 50 -14.42 -6.30 5.44
C GLN A 50 -13.10 -5.86 6.10
N ALA A 51 -12.00 -5.83 5.34
CA ALA A 51 -10.68 -5.46 5.84
C ALA A 51 -10.48 -3.95 5.94
N LYS A 52 -11.17 -3.15 5.11
CA LYS A 52 -10.94 -1.71 4.93
C LYS A 52 -10.91 -0.93 6.23
N LYS A 53 -11.88 -1.17 7.13
CA LYS A 53 -11.93 -0.47 8.43
C LYS A 53 -10.64 -0.71 9.23
N ARG A 54 -10.17 -1.95 9.26
CA ARG A 54 -8.96 -2.34 9.99
C ARG A 54 -7.68 -1.81 9.33
N ILE A 55 -7.63 -1.83 8.00
CA ILE A 55 -6.53 -1.24 7.22
C ILE A 55 -6.42 0.26 7.51
N VAL A 56 -7.53 0.99 7.44
CA VAL A 56 -7.57 2.43 7.72
C VAL A 56 -7.13 2.74 9.14
N GLU A 57 -7.54 1.95 10.13
CA GLU A 57 -7.11 2.09 11.53
C GLU A 57 -5.58 1.98 11.66
N GLY A 58 -4.98 0.95 11.03
CA GLY A 58 -3.54 0.75 11.02
C GLY A 58 -2.80 1.88 10.32
N LEU A 59 -3.29 2.29 9.14
CA LEU A 59 -2.72 3.37 8.35
C LEU A 59 -2.76 4.72 9.08
N LYS A 60 -3.89 5.08 9.72
CA LYS A 60 -3.99 6.31 10.54
C LYS A 60 -2.96 6.31 11.67
N THR A 61 -2.83 5.17 12.36
CA THR A 61 -1.88 5.04 13.48
C THR A 61 -0.42 5.26 13.05
N VAL A 62 -0.04 4.79 11.86
CA VAL A 62 1.33 4.97 11.35
C VAL A 62 1.54 6.31 10.64
N ALA A 63 0.48 6.92 10.10
CA ALA A 63 0.52 8.25 9.49
C ALA A 63 0.95 9.31 10.50
N GLU A 64 0.41 9.29 11.73
CA GLU A 64 0.78 10.23 12.80
C GLU A 64 2.29 10.23 13.11
N GLU A 65 2.94 9.06 13.05
CA GLU A 65 4.39 8.96 13.27
C GLU A 65 5.20 9.42 12.06
N ALA A 66 4.70 9.13 10.86
CA ALA A 66 5.31 9.54 9.61
C ALA A 66 5.30 11.07 9.44
N GLU A 67 4.19 11.72 9.83
CA GLU A 67 4.00 13.18 9.84
C GLU A 67 5.04 13.88 10.72
N LYS A 68 5.22 13.41 11.96
CA LYS A 68 6.19 13.97 12.92
C LYS A 68 7.62 14.01 12.34
N LYS A 69 7.96 13.02 11.52
CA LYS A 69 9.28 12.86 10.90
C LYS A 69 9.34 13.37 9.46
N LYS A 70 8.23 13.88 8.93
CA LYS A 70 8.08 14.32 7.54
C LYS A 70 8.53 13.27 6.52
N ILE A 71 8.08 12.03 6.72
CA ILE A 71 8.36 10.88 5.86
C ILE A 71 7.06 10.45 5.20
N PHE A 72 7.06 10.27 3.88
CA PHE A 72 5.90 9.73 3.18
C PHE A 72 5.81 8.21 3.40
N LEU A 73 4.60 7.70 3.63
CA LEU A 73 4.30 6.28 3.50
C LEU A 73 3.58 6.05 2.18
N GLY A 74 4.20 5.27 1.29
CA GLY A 74 3.61 4.92 0.00
C GLY A 74 2.94 3.56 0.05
N ILE A 75 1.61 3.52 -0.03
CA ILE A 75 0.82 2.30 -0.16
C ILE A 75 1.07 1.70 -1.54
N GLU A 76 1.70 0.54 -1.57
CA GLU A 76 1.86 -0.23 -2.81
C GLU A 76 0.59 -1.01 -3.11
N ASN A 77 0.15 -0.96 -4.37
CA ASN A 77 -0.97 -1.73 -4.92
C ASN A 77 -0.61 -3.22 -5.11
N HIS A 78 -0.03 -3.85 -4.09
CA HIS A 78 0.41 -5.24 -4.13
C HIS A 78 -0.71 -6.20 -3.73
N GLY A 79 -0.72 -7.38 -4.35
CA GLY A 79 -1.71 -8.41 -4.06
C GLY A 79 -3.07 -8.08 -4.69
N ARG A 80 -4.12 -8.75 -4.21
CA ARG A 80 -5.48 -8.55 -4.73
C ARG A 80 -6.34 -7.65 -3.82
N LEU A 81 -5.91 -7.46 -2.58
CA LEU A 81 -6.57 -6.58 -1.62
C LEU A 81 -6.01 -5.15 -1.77
N ALA A 82 -6.86 -4.17 -2.05
CA ALA A 82 -6.42 -2.82 -2.41
C ALA A 82 -5.46 -2.79 -3.63
N GLY A 83 -5.63 -3.72 -4.57
CA GLY A 83 -4.82 -3.77 -5.79
C GLY A 83 -5.28 -2.79 -6.88
N LYS A 84 -6.54 -2.33 -6.84
CA LYS A 84 -7.08 -1.36 -7.81
C LYS A 84 -6.77 0.08 -7.43
N SER A 85 -6.57 0.94 -8.42
CA SER A 85 -6.25 2.35 -8.21
C SER A 85 -7.31 3.08 -7.40
N SER A 86 -8.59 2.77 -7.62
CA SER A 86 -9.72 3.33 -6.86
C SER A 86 -9.69 2.95 -5.37
N GLN A 87 -9.28 1.72 -5.04
CA GLN A 87 -9.17 1.25 -3.65
C GLN A 87 -7.99 1.93 -2.96
N VAL A 88 -6.83 2.01 -3.63
CA VAL A 88 -5.66 2.73 -3.09
C VAL A 88 -6.02 4.20 -2.83
N LYS A 89 -6.66 4.86 -3.81
CA LYS A 89 -7.11 6.25 -3.67
C LYS A 89 -8.06 6.40 -2.49
N GLU A 90 -9.02 5.50 -2.37
CA GLU A 90 -9.99 5.53 -1.27
C GLU A 90 -9.31 5.38 0.11
N LEU A 91 -8.32 4.49 0.25
CA LEU A 91 -7.55 4.37 1.48
C LEU A 91 -6.80 5.68 1.81
N ILE A 92 -6.13 6.28 0.82
CA ILE A 92 -5.39 7.54 0.99
C ILE A 92 -6.34 8.65 1.45
N ASP A 93 -7.46 8.84 0.74
CA ASP A 93 -8.46 9.86 1.04
C ASP A 93 -9.09 9.65 2.43
N THR A 94 -9.36 8.39 2.82
CA THR A 94 -9.99 8.06 4.11
C THR A 94 -9.04 8.26 5.29
N VAL A 95 -7.74 8.02 5.09
CA VAL A 95 -6.71 8.28 6.10
C VAL A 95 -6.54 9.78 6.29
N GLY A 96 -6.55 10.55 5.20
CA GLY A 96 -6.60 12.02 5.24
C GLY A 96 -5.30 12.69 5.70
N SER A 97 -4.17 12.01 5.54
CA SER A 97 -2.83 12.53 5.89
C SER A 97 -2.05 12.90 4.63
N ASP A 98 -1.42 14.08 4.64
CA ASP A 98 -0.55 14.54 3.54
C ASP A 98 0.72 13.68 3.38
N TYR A 99 1.05 12.86 4.39
CA TYR A 99 2.20 11.95 4.38
C TYR A 99 1.82 10.51 4.03
N ILE A 100 0.60 10.26 3.57
CA ILE A 100 0.19 8.99 2.98
C ILE A 100 -0.05 9.19 1.48
N GLY A 101 0.59 8.34 0.68
CA GLY A 101 0.46 8.35 -0.77
C GLY A 101 0.50 6.96 -1.38
N SER A 102 0.68 6.89 -2.69
CA SER A 102 0.84 5.64 -3.43
C SER A 102 2.30 5.38 -3.77
N THR A 103 2.75 4.15 -3.50
CA THR A 103 3.86 3.56 -4.25
C THR A 103 3.25 2.92 -5.49
N PHE A 104 3.34 3.61 -6.63
CA PHE A 104 2.71 3.20 -7.87
C PHE A 104 3.52 2.09 -8.54
N ASP A 105 3.03 0.85 -8.46
CA ASP A 105 3.62 -0.28 -9.17
C ASP A 105 2.79 -0.60 -10.41
N MET A 106 3.33 -0.20 -11.56
CA MET A 106 2.63 -0.33 -12.85
C MET A 106 2.31 -1.78 -13.20
N GLY A 107 3.17 -2.72 -12.81
CA GLY A 107 2.98 -4.13 -13.14
C GLY A 107 1.85 -4.78 -12.36
N ASN A 108 1.68 -4.38 -11.10
CA ASN A 108 0.66 -4.98 -10.22
C ASN A 108 -0.78 -4.67 -10.68
N PHE A 109 -1.03 -3.53 -11.35
CA PHE A 109 -2.36 -3.21 -11.88
C PHE A 109 -2.84 -4.22 -12.93
N ILE A 110 -1.91 -4.75 -13.74
CA ILE A 110 -2.21 -5.78 -14.74
C ILE A 110 -2.76 -7.05 -14.08
N LEU A 111 -2.25 -7.39 -12.88
CA LEU A 111 -2.67 -8.59 -12.12
C LEU A 111 -4.12 -8.50 -11.61
N VAL A 112 -4.68 -7.30 -11.51
CA VAL A 112 -6.07 -7.05 -11.11
C VAL A 112 -6.95 -6.60 -12.29
N GLY A 113 -6.44 -6.75 -13.51
CA GLY A 113 -7.16 -6.42 -14.74
C GLY A 113 -7.39 -4.92 -14.95
N GLU A 114 -6.51 -4.07 -14.41
CA GLU A 114 -6.56 -2.62 -14.58
C GLU A 114 -5.42 -2.14 -15.48
N ASP A 115 -5.73 -1.25 -16.42
CA ASP A 115 -4.73 -0.62 -17.28
C ASP A 115 -3.86 0.34 -16.44
N PRO A 116 -2.51 0.21 -16.50
CA PRO A 116 -1.63 1.07 -15.71
C PRO A 116 -1.73 2.56 -16.04
N ILE A 117 -2.08 2.94 -17.27
CA ILE A 117 -2.22 4.36 -17.63
C ILE A 117 -3.49 4.94 -17.01
N ASP A 118 -4.59 4.19 -17.00
CA ASP A 118 -5.81 4.61 -16.32
C ASP A 118 -5.66 4.62 -14.79
N ALA A 119 -4.93 3.65 -14.24
CA ALA A 119 -4.55 3.65 -12.83
C ALA A 119 -3.72 4.89 -12.47
N TYR A 120 -2.77 5.27 -13.35
CA TYR A 120 -1.96 6.47 -13.14
C TYR A 120 -2.79 7.74 -13.16
N LYS A 121 -3.74 7.90 -14.10
CA LYS A 121 -4.65 9.06 -14.12
C LYS A 121 -5.42 9.21 -12.81
N THR A 122 -5.82 8.11 -12.19
CA THR A 122 -6.53 8.09 -10.91
C THR A 122 -5.64 8.49 -9.74
N LEU A 123 -4.39 8.01 -9.72
CA LEU A 123 -3.49 8.18 -8.58
C LEU A 123 -2.46 9.30 -8.74
N ALA A 124 -2.34 9.95 -9.90
CA ALA A 124 -1.23 10.86 -10.23
C ALA A 124 -0.88 11.88 -9.15
N LYS A 125 -1.90 12.47 -8.49
CA LYS A 125 -1.70 13.48 -7.43
C LYS A 125 -1.22 12.89 -6.10
N HIS A 126 -1.34 11.59 -5.91
CA HIS A 126 -1.01 10.87 -4.69
C HIS A 126 0.27 10.03 -4.83
N VAL A 127 0.90 9.96 -6.00
CA VAL A 127 2.11 9.15 -6.22
C VAL A 127 3.30 9.79 -5.48
N VAL A 128 3.89 9.04 -4.55
CA VAL A 128 5.09 9.46 -3.80
C VAL A 128 6.32 8.62 -4.18
N HIS A 129 6.11 7.46 -4.78
CA HIS A 129 7.17 6.59 -5.28
C HIS A 129 6.65 5.74 -6.45
N ILE A 130 7.54 5.30 -7.34
CA ILE A 130 7.18 4.49 -8.51
C ILE A 130 8.08 3.25 -8.54
N HIS A 131 7.46 2.09 -8.74
CA HIS A 131 8.14 0.91 -9.23
C HIS A 131 7.89 0.78 -10.74
N ALA A 132 8.94 0.99 -11.52
CA ALA A 132 8.92 0.79 -12.97
C ALA A 132 9.35 -0.65 -13.27
N LYS A 133 8.46 -1.40 -13.93
CA LYS A 133 8.65 -2.81 -14.29
C LYS A 133 8.01 -3.04 -15.63
N ASP A 134 8.52 -4.03 -16.36
CA ASP A 134 7.89 -4.51 -17.59
C ASP A 134 7.21 -5.86 -17.34
N PHE A 135 6.04 -6.06 -17.92
CA PHE A 135 5.24 -7.26 -17.77
C PHE A 135 4.66 -7.66 -19.12
N MET A 136 4.81 -8.92 -19.46
CA MET A 136 4.09 -9.55 -20.56
C MET A 136 3.06 -10.50 -19.97
N LYS A 137 1.81 -10.42 -20.43
CA LYS A 137 0.83 -11.46 -20.11
C LYS A 137 1.34 -12.77 -20.69
N ALA A 138 1.56 -13.76 -19.82
CA ALA A 138 1.93 -15.09 -20.25
C ALA A 138 0.84 -15.64 -21.21
N PRO A 139 1.23 -16.28 -22.32
CA PRO A 139 0.30 -17.04 -23.14
C PRO A 139 -0.51 -18.02 -22.30
N ASP A 140 -1.74 -18.32 -22.71
CA ASP A 140 -2.62 -19.24 -21.94
C ASP A 140 -2.00 -20.65 -21.78
N ASN A 141 -1.05 -21.02 -22.66
CA ASN A 141 -0.32 -22.29 -22.65
C ASN A 141 1.10 -22.20 -22.06
N PHE A 142 1.41 -21.16 -21.29
CA PHE A 142 2.71 -20.99 -20.66
C PHE A 142 2.89 -21.96 -19.48
N GLU A 143 3.86 -22.87 -19.56
CA GLU A 143 4.10 -23.90 -18.53
C GLU A 143 5.05 -23.47 -17.40
N GLY A 144 5.68 -22.29 -17.49
CA GLY A 144 6.58 -21.76 -16.46
C GLY A 144 7.79 -21.00 -16.99
#